data_AF-A0A654FN11-F1
#
_entry.id   AF-A0A654FN11-F1
#
_cell.length_a   1.000
_cell.length_b   1.000
_cell.length_c   1.000
_cell.angle_alpha   90.00
_cell.angle_beta   90.00
_cell.angle_gamma   90.00
#
_symmetry.space_group_name_H-M   'P 1'
#
loop_
_entity.id
_entity.type
_entity.pdbx_description
1 polymer ?
#
loop_
_entity_poly.entity_id
_entity_poly.type
_entity_poly.pdbx_seq_one_letter_code
_entity_poly.pdbx_strand_id
1 'polypeptide(L)'
;MLFPEDGCVLYNPEEDNRLYNTKRDFSKTRFPTNSGNLFLTLDAESNLYIIDLFSEKRINLPPLDSVKGFYNLKRIGDKEFEEKFTRPSFGYNNQNVVNLRGLLSVDEDNQEKYTAVWFFDMCANYIAGRSLPYHSNIYRRNSQRVTRHI
;
A
#
# COMPACT_ATOMS: atom_id res chain seq x y z
N MET A 1 5.40 -13.47 -2.88
CA MET A 1 4.30 -13.61 -3.83
C MET A 1 4.93 -13.75 -5.21
N LEU A 2 4.84 -14.94 -5.81
CA LEU A 2 5.29 -15.18 -7.18
C LEU A 2 4.05 -15.03 -8.07
N PHE A 3 4.12 -14.16 -9.06
CA PHE A 3 3.03 -13.94 -10.02
C PHE A 3 3.43 -14.60 -11.35
N PRO A 4 2.98 -15.83 -11.64
CA PRO A 4 3.10 -16.40 -12.98
C PRO A 4 2.23 -15.60 -13.98
N GLU A 5 2.55 -15.72 -15.27
CA GLU A 5 1.87 -15.00 -16.36
C GLU A 5 0.34 -15.27 -16.43
N ASP A 6 -0.15 -16.34 -15.78
CA ASP A 6 -1.54 -16.80 -15.79
C ASP A 6 -2.40 -16.31 -14.60
N GLY A 7 -1.92 -15.34 -13.81
CA GLY A 7 -2.71 -14.68 -12.77
C GLY A 7 -2.20 -14.88 -11.34
N CYS A 8 -2.98 -14.45 -10.35
CA CYS A 8 -2.61 -14.54 -8.94
C CYS A 8 -3.04 -15.88 -8.35
N VAL A 9 -2.05 -16.62 -7.85
CA VAL A 9 -2.25 -17.87 -7.12
C VAL A 9 -1.93 -17.66 -5.64
N LEU A 10 -2.86 -18.03 -4.76
CA LEU A 10 -2.67 -17.98 -3.32
C LEU A 10 -2.11 -19.31 -2.83
N TYR A 11 -1.06 -19.24 -2.02
CA TYR A 11 -0.45 -20.39 -1.36
C TYR A 11 -0.81 -20.37 0.12
N ASN A 12 -1.45 -21.44 0.60
CA ASN A 12 -1.66 -21.66 2.02
C ASN A 12 -0.57 -22.62 2.55
N PRO A 13 0.36 -22.20 3.41
CA PRO A 13 1.40 -23.07 3.94
C PRO A 13 0.88 -24.16 4.89
N GLU A 14 -0.30 -23.96 5.49
CA GLU A 14 -0.91 -24.93 6.43
C GLU A 14 -1.65 -26.07 5.70
N GLU A 15 -2.06 -25.83 4.45
CA GLU A 15 -2.70 -26.83 3.60
C GLU A 15 -1.70 -27.33 2.57
N ASP A 16 -1.15 -28.51 2.82
CA ASP A 16 -0.08 -29.11 2.03
C ASP A 16 -0.40 -29.07 0.52
N ASN A 17 0.37 -28.27 -0.23
CA ASN A 17 0.30 -28.07 -1.68
C ASN A 17 -1.04 -27.58 -2.28
N ARG A 18 -1.91 -26.89 -1.51
CA ARG A 18 -3.10 -26.26 -2.09
C ARG A 18 -2.82 -24.87 -2.64
N LEU A 19 -2.98 -24.76 -3.95
CA LEU A 19 -2.96 -23.51 -4.70
C LEU A 19 -4.39 -23.06 -4.97
N TYR A 20 -4.72 -21.85 -4.54
CA TYR A 20 -6.03 -21.24 -4.78
C TYR A 20 -5.92 -20.27 -5.95
N ASN A 21 -6.67 -20.55 -7.02
CA ASN A 21 -6.81 -19.62 -8.13
C ASN A 21 -7.84 -18.55 -7.76
N THR A 22 -7.45 -17.29 -7.96
CA THR A 22 -8.39 -16.18 -7.85
C THR A 22 -9.27 -16.14 -9.12
N LYS A 23 -10.58 -15.86 -8.98
CA LYS A 23 -11.48 -15.72 -10.14
C LYS A 23 -11.28 -14.41 -10.89
N ARG A 24 -10.68 -13.42 -10.22
CA ARG A 24 -10.42 -12.09 -10.77
C ARG A 24 -9.02 -12.02 -11.38
N ASP A 25 -8.92 -11.36 -12.52
CA ASP A 25 -7.65 -10.99 -13.11
C ASP A 25 -6.98 -9.85 -12.31
N PHE A 26 -5.73 -10.09 -11.91
CA PHE A 26 -4.87 -9.18 -11.17
C PHE A 26 -3.56 -8.87 -11.92
N SER A 27 -3.49 -9.18 -13.22
CA SER A 27 -2.30 -9.03 -14.09
C SER A 27 -1.69 -7.61 -14.11
N LYS A 28 -2.46 -6.59 -13.73
CA LYS A 28 -2.01 -5.18 -13.65
C LYS A 28 -2.14 -4.60 -12.25
N THR A 29 -2.24 -5.49 -11.27
CA THR A 29 -2.47 -5.13 -9.88
C THR A 29 -1.19 -5.32 -9.07
N ARG A 30 -0.91 -4.37 -8.19
CA ARG A 30 0.22 -4.45 -7.26
C ARG A 30 -0.31 -4.57 -5.83
N PHE A 31 0.36 -5.38 -5.03
CA PHE A 31 0.02 -5.62 -3.63
C PHE A 31 1.11 -5.05 -2.71
N PRO A 32 1.01 -3.77 -2.29
CA PRO A 32 1.97 -3.18 -1.36
C PRO A 32 2.16 -3.95 -0.04
N THR A 33 1.11 -4.57 0.49
CA THR A 33 1.14 -5.30 1.78
C THR A 33 -0.13 -6.15 1.96
N ASN A 34 -0.12 -7.03 2.96
CA ASN A 34 -1.28 -7.83 3.35
C ASN A 34 -1.34 -8.01 4.88
N SER A 35 -2.51 -8.40 5.37
CA SER A 35 -2.77 -8.83 6.75
C SER A 35 -3.79 -9.96 6.72
N GLY A 36 -3.32 -11.19 6.86
CA GLY A 36 -4.15 -12.39 6.66
C GLY A 36 -4.73 -12.41 5.24
N ASN A 37 -6.05 -12.39 5.14
CA ASN A 37 -6.78 -12.47 3.86
C ASN A 37 -6.99 -11.10 3.18
N LEU A 38 -6.69 -10.00 3.88
CA LEU A 38 -6.85 -8.64 3.38
C LEU A 38 -5.57 -8.15 2.73
N PHE A 39 -5.71 -7.56 1.54
CA PHE A 39 -4.60 -7.07 0.74
C PHE A 39 -4.79 -5.59 0.43
N LEU A 40 -3.81 -4.77 0.80
CA LEU A 40 -3.72 -3.42 0.27
C LEU A 40 -3.25 -3.52 -1.17
N THR A 41 -3.96 -2.84 -2.07
CA THR A 41 -3.90 -3.13 -3.49
C THR A 41 -3.96 -1.84 -4.31
N LEU A 42 -3.17 -1.79 -5.39
CA LEU A 42 -3.16 -0.75 -6.42
C LEU A 42 -3.56 -1.35 -7.76
N ASP A 43 -4.56 -0.77 -8.42
CA ASP A 43 -4.88 -1.14 -9.81
C ASP A 43 -4.01 -0.38 -10.84
N ALA A 44 -4.26 -0.67 -12.12
CA ALA A 44 -3.56 -0.07 -13.24
C ALA A 44 -3.65 1.47 -13.26
N GLU A 45 -4.74 2.04 -12.75
CA GLU A 45 -5.00 3.49 -12.70
C GLU A 45 -4.40 4.14 -11.44
N SER A 46 -3.69 3.36 -10.62
CA SER A 46 -3.16 3.78 -9.33
C SER A 46 -4.25 4.15 -8.31
N ASN A 47 -5.42 3.52 -8.38
CA ASN A 47 -6.42 3.61 -7.32
C ASN A 47 -6.06 2.64 -6.21
N LEU A 48 -6.07 3.13 -4.98
CA LEU A 48 -5.76 2.34 -3.79
C LEU A 48 -7.05 1.72 -3.22
N TYR A 49 -7.02 0.44 -2.89
CA TYR A 49 -8.14 -0.25 -2.25
C TYR A 49 -7.65 -1.41 -1.40
N ILE A 50 -8.53 -1.88 -0.51
CA ILE A 50 -8.35 -3.13 0.22
C ILE A 50 -9.25 -4.17 -0.41
N ILE A 51 -8.75 -5.39 -0.56
CA ILE A 51 -9.53 -6.53 -1.03
C ILE A 51 -9.33 -7.71 -0.09
N ASP A 52 -10.43 -8.37 0.27
CA ASP A 52 -10.39 -9.74 0.75
C ASP A 52 -10.32 -10.67 -0.46
N LEU A 53 -9.23 -11.43 -0.61
CA LEU A 53 -9.04 -12.28 -1.78
C LEU A 53 -9.94 -13.52 -1.79
N PHE A 54 -10.50 -13.93 -0.65
CA PHE A 54 -11.41 -15.09 -0.59
C PHE A 54 -12.87 -14.69 -0.81
N SER A 55 -13.31 -13.57 -0.22
CA SER A 55 -14.68 -13.09 -0.39
C SER A 55 -14.86 -12.13 -1.58
N GLU A 56 -13.76 -11.68 -2.19
CA GLU A 56 -13.69 -10.67 -3.25
C GLU A 56 -14.30 -9.31 -2.88
N LYS A 57 -14.62 -9.10 -1.60
CA LYS A 57 -15.12 -7.82 -1.09
C LYS A 57 -14.03 -6.77 -1.20
N ARG A 58 -14.38 -5.66 -1.85
CA ARG A 58 -13.48 -4.52 -2.11
C ARG A 58 -13.90 -3.32 -1.27
N ILE A 59 -12.93 -2.69 -0.63
CA ILE A 59 -13.11 -1.43 0.07
C ILE A 59 -12.24 -0.37 -0.59
N ASN A 60 -12.86 0.57 -1.29
CA ASN A 60 -12.16 1.65 -1.96
C ASN A 60 -11.60 2.63 -0.93
N LEU A 61 -10.30 2.92 -1.05
CA LEU A 61 -9.65 3.95 -0.27
C LEU A 61 -9.70 5.29 -1.02
N PRO A 62 -9.53 6.42 -0.32
CA PRO A 62 -9.42 7.71 -0.98
C PRO A 62 -8.29 7.72 -2.02
N PRO A 63 -8.45 8.44 -3.15
CA PRO A 63 -7.37 8.65 -4.10
C PRO A 63 -6.12 9.23 -3.44
N LEU A 64 -4.92 8.81 -3.87
CA LEU A 64 -3.65 9.25 -3.26
C LEU A 64 -3.52 10.78 -3.23
N ASP A 65 -4.00 11.46 -4.26
CA ASP A 65 -3.99 12.92 -4.43
C ASP A 65 -5.14 13.67 -3.74
N SER A 66 -6.13 12.96 -3.19
CA SER A 66 -7.12 13.55 -2.26
C SER A 66 -6.56 13.74 -0.83
N VAL A 67 -5.40 13.12 -0.62
CA VAL A 67 -4.53 13.02 0.53
C VAL A 67 -3.96 14.31 1.15
N LYS A 68 -4.66 15.05 2.02
CA LYS A 68 -4.07 16.24 2.68
C LYS A 68 -3.27 15.89 3.95
N GLY A 69 -2.02 16.34 4.05
CA GLY A 69 -1.18 16.13 5.22
C GLY A 69 0.12 16.95 5.23
N PHE A 70 1.21 16.36 5.71
CA PHE A 70 2.54 17.00 5.73
C PHE A 70 3.03 17.37 4.33
N TYR A 71 2.59 16.61 3.33
CA TYR A 71 2.73 16.88 1.91
C TYR A 71 1.35 16.78 1.24
N ASN A 72 1.25 17.36 0.04
CA ASN A 72 0.14 17.16 -0.88
C ASN A 72 0.66 16.42 -2.09
N LEU A 73 -0.12 15.46 -2.58
CA LEU A 73 0.17 14.78 -3.83
C LEU A 73 -0.69 15.38 -4.95
N LYS A 74 -0.08 15.52 -6.12
CA LYS A 74 -0.77 15.86 -7.35
C LYS A 74 -0.42 14.82 -8.40
N ARG A 75 -1.42 14.17 -8.98
CA ARG A 75 -1.20 13.29 -10.12
C ARG A 75 -0.71 14.10 -11.32
N ILE A 76 0.41 13.69 -11.92
CA ILE A 76 1.04 14.38 -13.06
C ILE A 76 1.19 13.49 -14.30
N GLY A 77 1.01 12.18 -14.15
CA GLY A 77 1.10 11.22 -15.25
C GLY A 77 0.53 9.86 -14.87
N ASP A 78 0.66 8.88 -15.77
CA ASP A 78 0.39 7.49 -15.43
C ASP A 78 1.38 7.04 -14.36
N LYS A 79 0.86 6.57 -13.22
CA LYS A 79 1.67 6.11 -12.07
C LYS A 79 2.62 7.15 -11.46
N GLU A 80 2.49 8.43 -11.83
CA GLU A 80 3.38 9.52 -11.40
C GLU A 80 2.66 10.61 -10.62
N PHE A 81 3.29 11.03 -9.53
CA PHE A 81 2.76 12.01 -8.59
C PHE A 81 3.83 13.05 -8.25
N GLU A 82 3.48 14.32 -8.28
CA GLU A 82 4.27 15.39 -7.69
C GLU A 82 3.92 15.51 -6.21
N GLU A 83 4.91 15.35 -5.35
CA GLU A 83 4.82 15.53 -3.91
C GLU A 83 5.31 16.93 -3.54
N LYS A 84 4.39 17.73 -3.01
CA LYS A 84 4.67 19.09 -2.52
C LYS A 84 4.54 19.14 -1.01
N PHE A 85 5.63 19.44 -0.33
CA PHE A 85 5.59 19.66 1.12
C PHE A 85 4.79 20.91 1.46
N THR A 86 4.01 20.83 2.54
CA THR A 86 3.26 21.99 3.06
C THR A 86 4.18 23.05 3.64
N ARG A 87 5.40 22.68 4.06
CA ARG A 87 6.43 23.61 4.54
C ARG A 87 7.31 24.05 3.37
N PRO A 88 7.53 25.37 3.18
CA PRO A 88 8.17 25.93 1.98
C PRO A 88 9.64 25.50 1.78
N SER A 89 10.31 24.99 2.81
CA SER A 89 11.74 24.66 2.77
C SER A 89 12.09 23.32 2.10
N PHE A 90 11.11 22.49 1.73
CA PHE A 90 11.35 21.08 1.37
C PHE A 90 11.20 20.74 -0.12
N GLY A 91 10.97 21.72 -1.00
CA GLY A 91 10.95 21.51 -2.46
C GLY A 91 9.81 20.60 -2.96
N TYR A 92 9.99 20.06 -4.17
CA TYR A 92 9.09 19.12 -4.82
C TYR A 92 9.85 17.83 -5.14
N ASN A 93 9.17 16.69 -4.99
CA ASN A 93 9.70 15.40 -5.41
C ASN A 93 8.73 14.73 -6.38
N ASN A 94 9.25 14.13 -7.45
CA ASN A 94 8.44 13.25 -8.30
C ASN A 94 8.47 11.84 -7.72
N GLN A 95 7.28 11.29 -7.49
CA GLN A 95 7.05 9.96 -6.94
C GLN A 95 6.43 9.08 -8.01
N ASN A 96 6.85 7.81 -8.02
CA ASN A 96 6.24 6.79 -8.86
C ASN A 96 5.58 5.72 -7.97
N VAL A 97 4.42 5.20 -8.37
CA VAL A 97 3.70 4.17 -7.57
C VAL A 97 4.52 2.91 -7.34
N VAL A 98 5.57 2.62 -8.12
CA VAL A 98 6.52 1.54 -7.85
C VAL A 98 7.19 1.69 -6.47
N ASN A 99 7.39 2.94 -6.03
CA ASN A 99 7.94 3.27 -4.71
C ASN A 99 6.87 3.28 -3.61
N LEU A 100 5.58 3.07 -3.93
CA LEU A 100 4.56 3.00 -2.90
C LEU A 100 4.75 1.73 -2.05
N ARG A 101 4.72 1.90 -0.73
CA ARG A 101 4.71 0.84 0.28
C ARG A 101 3.47 1.00 1.13
N GLY A 102 3.12 -0.06 1.85
CA GLY A 102 2.01 -0.01 2.77
C GLY A 102 2.21 -0.86 4.01
N LEU A 103 1.41 -0.56 5.01
CA LEU A 103 1.17 -1.37 6.20
C LEU A 103 -0.33 -1.54 6.35
N LEU A 104 -0.76 -2.77 6.61
CA LEU A 104 -2.15 -3.09 6.86
C LEU A 104 -2.19 -3.88 8.17
N SER A 105 -3.06 -3.45 9.08
CA SER A 105 -3.32 -4.18 10.33
C SER A 105 -4.82 -4.28 10.54
N VAL A 106 -5.28 -5.46 10.94
CA VAL A 106 -6.65 -5.70 11.40
C VAL A 106 -6.66 -5.58 12.93
N ASP A 107 -7.68 -4.95 13.48
CA ASP A 107 -7.87 -4.84 14.92
C ASP A 107 -8.19 -6.23 15.49
N GLU A 108 -7.41 -6.66 16.49
CA GLU A 108 -7.53 -7.99 17.10
C GLU A 108 -8.86 -8.18 17.84
N ASP A 109 -9.38 -7.10 18.44
CA ASP A 109 -10.63 -7.10 19.21
C ASP A 109 -11.85 -6.91 18.30
N ASN A 110 -11.66 -6.34 17.11
CA ASN A 110 -12.73 -6.12 16.14
C ASN A 110 -12.24 -6.31 14.70
N GLN A 111 -12.46 -7.50 14.15
CA GLN A 111 -12.06 -7.86 12.80
C GLN A 111 -12.70 -7.01 11.69
N GLU A 112 -13.73 -6.22 11.99
CA GLU A 112 -14.32 -5.26 11.05
C GLU A 112 -13.55 -3.94 11.01
N LYS A 113 -12.65 -3.67 11.95
CA LYS A 113 -11.80 -2.47 11.93
C LYS A 113 -10.44 -2.82 11.36
N TYR A 114 -10.03 -2.04 10.39
CA TYR A 114 -8.68 -2.09 9.86
C TYR A 114 -8.01 -0.73 9.93
N THR A 115 -6.68 -0.75 9.95
CA THR A 115 -5.84 0.42 9.73
C THR A 115 -5.00 0.16 8.50
N ALA A 116 -5.16 0.99 7.47
CA ALA A 116 -4.29 1.02 6.32
C ALA A 116 -3.41 2.27 6.36
N VAL A 117 -2.13 2.06 6.12
CA VAL A 117 -1.12 3.10 5.97
C VAL A 117 -0.37 2.87 4.67
N TRP A 118 -0.09 3.94 3.95
CA TRP A 118 0.73 3.91 2.75
C TRP A 118 1.69 5.09 2.73
N PHE A 119 2.80 4.93 2.01
CA PHE A 119 3.85 5.94 1.87
C PHE A 119 4.70 5.68 0.64
N PHE A 120 5.33 6.72 0.09
CA PHE A 120 6.40 6.54 -0.88
C PHE A 120 7.74 6.30 -0.17
N ASP A 121 8.35 5.17 -0.49
CA ASP A 121 9.71 4.80 -0.09
C ASP A 121 10.68 5.57 -0.99
N MET A 122 11.00 6.80 -0.58
CA MET A 122 12.05 7.58 -1.21
C MET A 122 13.34 6.78 -1.03
N CYS A 123 14.06 6.50 -2.10
CA CYS A 123 15.40 5.91 -2.04
C CYS A 123 16.37 6.87 -1.31
N ALA A 124 16.24 7.00 0.01
CA ALA A 124 17.32 7.41 0.86
C ALA A 124 18.24 6.19 0.96
N ASN A 125 19.47 6.35 0.47
CA ASN A 125 20.56 5.39 0.51
C ASN A 125 20.93 4.94 1.94
N TYR A 126 20.03 4.40 2.78
CA TYR A 126 20.36 3.92 4.12
C TYR A 126 19.39 2.82 4.55
N ILE A 127 19.51 1.65 3.94
CA ILE A 127 19.15 0.39 4.59
C ILE A 127 20.42 -0.46 4.69
N ALA A 128 21.36 0.02 5.50
CA ALA A 128 22.42 -0.80 6.06
C ALA A 128 22.47 -0.50 7.56
N GLY A 129 22.26 -1.55 8.35
CA GLY A 129 21.92 -1.47 9.77
C GLY A 129 22.85 -0.59 10.59
N ARG A 130 22.25 0.38 11.29
CA ARG A 130 22.60 0.77 12.66
C ARG A 130 21.38 1.46 13.26
N SER A 131 20.98 1.02 14.45
CA SER A 131 19.94 1.62 15.25
C SER A 131 20.31 3.07 15.55
N LEU A 132 19.77 4.01 14.77
CA LEU A 132 19.71 5.41 15.14
C LEU A 132 18.24 5.83 15.23
N PRO A 133 17.89 6.74 16.16
CA PRO A 133 16.52 7.16 16.46
C PRO A 133 15.82 7.92 15.32
N TYR A 134 16.43 7.98 14.12
CA TYR A 134 15.88 8.59 12.93
C TYR A 134 14.85 7.71 12.20
N HIS A 135 14.89 6.38 12.37
CA HIS A 135 13.95 5.47 11.70
C HIS A 135 12.50 5.70 12.13
N SER A 136 12.23 5.99 13.41
CA SER A 136 10.86 6.26 13.88
C SER A 136 10.25 7.52 13.27
N ASN A 137 11.08 8.50 12.91
CA ASN A 137 10.62 9.74 12.31
C ASN A 137 10.36 9.63 10.80
N ILE A 138 10.92 8.65 10.09
CA ILE A 138 10.66 8.44 8.66
C ILE A 138 9.30 7.77 8.46
N TYR A 139 9.00 6.74 9.26
CA TYR A 139 7.68 6.11 9.27
C TYR A 139 6.57 7.08 9.69
N ARG A 140 6.86 8.04 10.58
CA ARG A 140 5.90 9.08 11.00
C ARG A 140 5.75 10.23 10.01
N ARG A 141 6.71 10.41 9.08
CA ARG A 141 6.74 11.52 8.12
C ARG A 141 5.86 11.30 6.89
N ASN A 142 5.74 10.04 6.44
CA ASN A 142 5.12 9.75 5.14
C ASN A 142 3.81 8.94 5.22
N SER A 143 3.39 8.56 6.42
CA SER A 143 2.22 7.72 6.65
C SER A 143 0.95 8.54 6.83
N GLN A 144 -0.12 8.10 6.18
CA GLN A 144 -1.47 8.51 6.53
C GLN A 144 -2.30 7.29 6.91
N ARG A 145 -3.02 7.43 8.02
CA ARG A 145 -3.81 6.36 8.62
C ARG A 145 -5.26 6.47 8.14
N VAL A 146 -5.76 5.44 7.48
CA VAL A 146 -7.19 5.30 7.20
C VAL A 146 -7.74 4.17 8.07
N THR A 147 -8.70 4.51 8.93
CA THR A 147 -9.46 3.54 9.73
C THR A 147 -10.90 3.50 9.22
N ARG A 148 -11.41 2.32 8.90
CA ARG A 148 -12.79 2.12 8.43
C ARG A 148 -13.33 0.76 8.89
N HIS A 149 -14.66 0.66 8.90
CA HIS A 149 -15.41 -0.56 9.21
C HIS A 149 -15.67 -1.36 7.92
N ILE A 150 -15.64 -2.69 8.01
CA ILE A 150 -16.00 -3.63 6.92
C ILE A 150 -17.51 -3.78 6.81
#